data_AF-A0A950GMT7-F1
#
_entry.id   AF-A0A950GMT7-F1
#
_cell.length_a   1.000
_cell.length_b   1.000
_cell.length_c   1.000
_cell.angle_alpha   90.00
_cell.angle_beta   90.00
_cell.angle_gamma   90.00
#
_symmetry.space_group_name_H-M   'P 1'
#
loop_
_entity.id
_entity.type
_entity.pdbx_description
1 polymer ?
#
loop_
_entity_poly.entity_id
_entity_poly.type
_entity_poly.pdbx_seq_one_letter_code
_entity_poly.pdbx_strand_id
1 'polypeptide(L)'
;MTRSSSCHLSSGYEYPICNEREGAASALATKKATAESFFHALSLALTPSRHIITVARDLNSPLFDRVRTRPRCDEAVAADAEPSCGHPGCMLAGLYRAPQGRGREGQYFHFCLDHVRAYNASYNYFKDMPDEAVAAYQKADLYGHRPTWRMGVNGSAAHGGAKLHEAFAEATIDDAFGLFGKRGFSQTGGAPGQASARVGNAARKALDTLGLEPGVDKAALKARFKELVKRLHPDANSGDRSHEDQLREIINAYNYLRTAGLA
;
A
#
# COMPACT_ATOMS: atom_id res chain seq x y z
N MET A 1 -29.52 40.28 -48.16
CA MET A 1 -29.59 41.45 -47.23
C MET A 1 -30.21 40.98 -45.92
N THR A 2 -29.83 41.62 -44.82
CA THR A 2 -30.23 41.44 -43.39
C THR A 2 -29.70 40.17 -42.70
N ARG A 3 -28.60 40.26 -41.92
CA ARG A 3 -28.45 40.71 -40.50
C ARG A 3 -28.93 39.68 -39.49
N SER A 4 -28.02 39.24 -38.61
CA SER A 4 -28.16 38.83 -37.18
C SER A 4 -27.00 37.87 -36.87
N SER A 5 -26.27 37.89 -35.77
CA SER A 5 -26.04 38.85 -34.70
C SER A 5 -24.73 38.40 -34.04
N SER A 6 -23.86 39.36 -33.75
CA SER A 6 -22.70 39.22 -32.89
C SER A 6 -23.09 38.80 -31.47
N CYS A 7 -22.24 38.04 -30.79
CA CYS A 7 -21.82 38.30 -29.41
C CYS A 7 -20.60 37.43 -29.05
N HIS A 8 -19.46 38.10 -28.90
CA HIS A 8 -18.36 37.67 -28.04
C HIS A 8 -18.89 37.35 -26.64
N LEU A 9 -18.39 36.29 -26.00
CA LEU A 9 -18.15 36.30 -24.57
C LEU A 9 -16.98 35.37 -24.23
N SER A 10 -15.87 36.03 -23.93
CA SER A 10 -14.73 35.57 -23.16
C SER A 10 -15.15 35.06 -21.77
N SER A 11 -14.62 33.92 -21.35
CA SER A 11 -14.54 33.56 -19.93
C SER A 11 -13.37 32.60 -19.74
N GLY A 12 -12.25 33.16 -19.30
CA GLY A 12 -11.12 32.41 -18.78
C GLY A 12 -11.45 31.88 -17.39
N TYR A 13 -11.02 30.65 -17.13
CA TYR A 13 -10.90 30.11 -15.78
C TYR A 13 -9.44 30.23 -15.36
N GLU A 14 -9.09 31.41 -14.84
CA GLU A 14 -7.91 31.60 -14.00
C GLU A 14 -8.22 31.08 -12.59
N TYR A 15 -7.38 30.16 -12.11
CA TYR A 15 -7.35 29.76 -10.70
C TYR A 15 -6.41 30.71 -9.94
N PRO A 16 -6.88 31.52 -8.98
CA PRO A 16 -5.98 32.32 -8.16
C PRO A 16 -5.34 31.46 -7.06
N ILE A 17 -4.02 31.31 -7.16
CA ILE A 17 -3.13 30.93 -6.06
C ILE A 17 -2.89 32.21 -5.26
N CYS A 18 -3.56 32.37 -4.11
CA CYS A 18 -3.26 33.45 -3.17
C CYS A 18 -2.36 32.93 -2.06
N ASN A 19 -1.17 33.52 -2.00
CA ASN A 19 -0.14 33.31 -1.01
C ASN A 19 -0.06 34.61 -0.22
N GLU A 20 -0.62 34.68 1.00
CA GLU A 20 -0.42 35.81 1.91
C GLU A 20 -0.11 35.30 3.31
N ARG A 21 1.13 35.57 3.71
CA ARG A 21 1.56 35.68 5.10
C ARG A 21 1.11 37.06 5.59
N GLU A 22 0.53 37.12 6.78
CA GLU A 22 0.87 38.06 7.88
C GLU A 22 -0.30 38.19 8.88
N GLY A 23 0.02 38.15 10.19
CA GLY A 23 -0.81 38.77 11.22
C GLY A 23 -1.71 37.86 12.07
N ALA A 24 -1.15 37.09 13.01
CA ALA A 24 -1.85 36.67 14.23
C ALA A 24 -0.89 36.25 15.35
N ALA A 25 -0.09 37.19 15.83
CA ALA A 25 0.75 37.02 17.02
C ALA A 25 0.48 38.14 18.02
N SER A 26 -0.67 38.10 18.70
CA SER A 26 -0.88 38.82 19.97
C SER A 26 -2.22 38.39 20.59
N ALA A 27 -2.15 37.71 21.74
CA ALA A 27 -3.19 37.59 22.79
C ALA A 27 -3.32 36.15 23.29
N LEU A 28 -2.45 35.75 24.23
CA LEU A 28 -2.73 34.73 25.26
C LEU A 28 -1.60 34.77 26.31
N ALA A 29 -1.42 35.94 26.90
CA ALA A 29 -0.64 36.13 28.11
C ALA A 29 -1.54 36.88 29.09
N THR A 30 -1.96 36.18 30.14
CA THR A 30 -2.60 36.59 31.41
C THR A 30 -3.78 35.69 31.73
N LYS A 31 -3.88 35.27 33.00
CA LYS A 31 -4.84 34.31 33.60
C LYS A 31 -4.38 32.85 33.66
N LYS A 32 -3.24 32.62 34.33
CA LYS A 32 -2.94 31.32 34.98
C LYS A 32 -2.14 31.50 36.27
N ALA A 33 -2.43 32.58 36.99
CA ALA A 33 -2.03 32.77 38.38
C ALA A 33 -3.34 32.84 39.18
N THR A 34 -3.35 32.28 40.39
CA THR A 34 -4.51 32.10 41.31
C THR A 34 -5.30 30.79 41.17
N ALA A 35 -4.65 29.63 41.29
CA ALA A 35 -5.37 28.38 41.64
C ALA A 35 -4.51 27.28 42.31
N GLU A 36 -3.35 27.62 42.89
CA GLU A 36 -2.46 26.61 43.53
C GLU A 36 -2.12 26.95 44.99
N SER A 37 -2.92 27.79 45.65
CA SER A 37 -2.67 28.22 47.04
C SER A 37 -3.70 27.68 48.03
N PHE A 38 -4.09 26.39 47.95
CA PHE A 38 -5.05 25.82 48.91
C PHE A 38 -4.83 24.38 49.37
N PHE A 39 -3.77 23.68 48.97
CA PHE A 39 -3.49 22.33 49.46
C PHE A 39 -2.13 22.23 50.16
N HIS A 40 -1.96 23.04 51.21
CA HIS A 40 -0.98 22.81 52.26
C HIS A 40 -1.71 22.50 53.56
N ALA A 41 -2.19 21.27 53.72
CA ALA A 41 -2.34 20.62 55.01
C ALA A 41 -2.72 19.15 54.81
N LEU A 42 -2.05 18.29 55.56
CA LEU A 42 -2.38 16.88 55.79
C LEU A 42 -1.89 15.86 54.75
N SER A 43 -0.64 15.41 54.91
CA SER A 43 -0.37 13.98 55.18
C SER A 43 1.12 13.78 55.46
N LEU A 44 1.48 13.76 56.74
CA LEU A 44 2.66 13.01 57.18
C LEU A 44 2.30 11.52 57.10
N ALA A 45 3.02 10.75 56.28
CA ALA A 45 3.70 9.50 56.65
C ALA A 45 4.02 8.64 55.42
N LEU A 46 5.18 7.98 55.50
CA LEU A 46 5.68 6.84 54.71
C LEU A 46 6.51 7.15 53.45
N THR A 47 7.81 6.93 53.62
CA THR A 47 8.84 6.71 52.58
C THR A 47 8.50 5.45 51.75
N PRO A 48 9.00 5.29 50.50
CA PRO A 48 10.40 4.97 50.29
C PRO A 48 11.09 5.84 49.23
N SER A 49 12.36 6.13 49.50
CA SER A 49 13.32 6.58 48.50
C SER A 49 13.29 5.64 47.29
N ARG A 50 12.80 6.16 46.16
CA ARG A 50 13.11 5.66 44.83
C ARG A 50 13.80 6.80 44.11
N HIS A 51 15.13 6.79 44.14
CA HIS A 51 15.94 7.60 43.23
C HIS A 51 15.65 7.14 41.79
N ILE A 52 14.61 7.71 41.18
CA ILE A 52 14.47 7.73 39.73
C ILE A 52 15.56 8.68 39.26
N ILE A 53 16.67 8.14 38.76
CA ILE A 53 17.69 8.94 38.08
C ILE A 53 17.05 9.41 36.77
N THR A 54 16.38 10.56 36.79
CA THR A 54 16.14 11.34 35.57
C THR A 54 17.50 11.84 35.11
N VAL A 55 18.16 11.10 34.22
CA VAL A 55 19.30 11.63 33.47
C VAL A 55 18.71 12.65 32.49
N ALA A 56 18.62 13.90 32.93
CA ALA A 56 18.49 15.02 32.01
C ALA A 56 19.72 14.98 31.10
N ARG A 57 19.51 14.70 29.81
CA ARG A 57 20.59 14.80 28.83
C ARG A 57 20.87 16.28 28.61
N ASP A 58 22.01 16.75 29.10
CA ASP A 58 22.53 18.06 28.73
C ASP A 58 22.86 18.06 27.23
N LEU A 59 21.98 18.70 26.46
CA LEU A 59 22.09 18.84 25.01
C LEU A 59 23.24 19.76 24.57
N ASN A 60 23.91 20.41 25.52
CA ASN A 60 25.00 21.37 25.29
C ASN A 60 26.38 20.82 25.71
N SER A 61 26.56 19.49 25.73
CA SER A 61 27.88 18.92 26.00
C SER A 61 28.76 18.93 24.73
N PRO A 62 30.10 19.11 24.87
CA PRO A 62 31.03 19.11 23.74
C PRO A 62 31.07 17.76 22.99
N LEU A 63 30.49 16.71 23.57
CA LEU A 63 30.28 15.41 22.93
C LEU A 63 29.20 15.49 21.84
N PHE A 64 28.12 16.26 22.04
CA PHE A 64 27.05 16.43 21.05
C PHE A 64 27.37 17.49 19.98
N ASP A 65 28.21 18.48 20.28
CA ASP A 65 28.69 19.45 19.28
C ASP A 65 29.57 18.83 18.19
N ARG A 66 30.22 17.70 18.48
CA ARG A 66 31.01 16.93 17.49
C ARG A 66 30.16 15.99 16.64
N VAL A 67 29.00 15.57 17.15
CA VAL A 67 28.02 14.74 16.41
C VAL A 67 27.08 15.61 15.58
N ARG A 68 26.92 16.88 15.93
CA ARG A 68 26.17 17.84 15.13
C ARG A 68 26.93 18.07 13.83
N THR A 69 26.43 17.46 12.77
CA THR A 69 26.86 17.70 11.40
C THR A 69 26.92 19.21 11.20
N ARG A 70 28.11 19.74 10.89
CA ARG A 70 28.24 21.16 10.56
C ARG A 70 27.19 21.47 9.50
N PRO A 71 26.39 22.54 9.63
CA PRO A 71 25.64 23.02 8.48
C PRO A 71 26.68 23.19 7.38
N ARG A 72 26.45 22.53 6.24
CA ARG A 72 27.32 22.68 5.08
C ARG A 72 27.49 24.18 4.92
N CYS A 73 28.69 24.69 5.15
CA CYS A 73 29.02 26.07 4.82
C CYS A 73 28.53 26.23 3.39
N ASP A 74 27.77 27.28 3.10
CA ASP A 74 27.28 27.58 1.76
C ASP A 74 28.50 27.75 0.84
N GLU A 75 29.02 26.63 0.39
CA GLU A 75 30.08 26.51 -0.57
C GLU A 75 29.40 26.98 -1.84
N ALA A 76 29.77 28.19 -2.27
CA ALA A 76 29.23 28.82 -3.45
C ALA A 76 29.29 27.77 -4.57
N VAL A 77 28.13 27.17 -4.87
CA VAL A 77 27.98 26.29 -6.01
C VAL A 77 28.38 27.16 -7.17
N ALA A 78 29.50 26.84 -7.80
CA ALA A 78 29.94 27.52 -9.00
C ALA A 78 28.71 27.66 -9.90
N ALA A 79 28.41 28.88 -10.34
CA ALA A 79 27.29 29.11 -11.22
C ALA A 79 27.57 28.32 -12.51
N ASP A 80 27.08 27.09 -12.54
CA ASP A 80 27.18 26.20 -13.67
C ASP A 80 26.58 26.96 -14.84
N ALA A 81 27.38 27.19 -15.88
CA ALA A 81 26.95 27.90 -17.07
C ALA A 81 25.61 27.33 -17.54
N GLU A 82 24.57 28.15 -17.54
CA GLU A 82 23.22 27.68 -17.87
C GLU A 82 23.26 27.05 -19.27
N PRO A 83 22.97 25.74 -19.40
CA PRO A 83 23.05 25.07 -20.68
C PRO A 83 22.02 25.72 -21.62
N SER A 84 22.41 26.01 -22.86
CA SER A 84 21.47 26.47 -23.87
C SER A 84 20.52 25.34 -24.29
N CYS A 85 19.36 25.71 -24.82
CA CYS A 85 18.40 24.74 -25.32
C CYS A 85 18.99 23.90 -26.45
N GLY A 86 18.95 22.56 -26.33
CA GLY A 86 19.42 21.61 -27.34
C GLY A 86 18.51 21.45 -28.56
N HIS A 87 17.58 22.38 -28.79
CA HIS A 87 16.68 22.34 -29.96
C HIS A 87 17.32 23.15 -31.09
N PRO A 88 17.36 22.65 -32.34
CA PRO A 88 17.99 23.37 -33.45
C PRO A 88 17.35 24.75 -33.64
N GLY A 89 18.17 25.79 -33.61
CA GLY A 89 17.72 27.18 -33.80
C GLY A 89 17.14 27.87 -32.57
N CYS A 90 17.18 27.25 -31.38
CA CYS A 90 16.76 27.89 -30.14
C CYS A 90 17.95 28.41 -29.34
N MET A 91 17.90 29.68 -28.90
CA MET A 91 18.92 30.30 -28.03
C MET A 91 18.44 30.54 -26.58
N LEU A 92 17.26 30.02 -26.22
CA LEU A 92 16.72 30.14 -24.86
C LEU A 92 17.50 29.25 -23.87
N ALA A 93 17.42 29.58 -22.58
CA ALA A 93 18.02 28.79 -21.50
C ALA A 93 17.37 27.40 -21.38
N GLY A 94 18.20 26.38 -21.26
CA GLY A 94 17.89 24.96 -21.17
C GLY A 94 17.69 24.45 -19.74
N LEU A 95 16.84 25.13 -18.96
CA LEU A 95 16.63 24.82 -17.54
C LEU A 95 16.02 23.44 -17.28
N TYR A 96 15.31 22.89 -18.26
CA TYR A 96 14.54 21.67 -18.08
C TYR A 96 15.26 20.46 -18.70
N ARG A 97 15.38 19.41 -17.88
CA ARG A 97 16.01 18.13 -18.24
C ARG A 97 14.98 17.14 -18.79
N ALA A 98 15.26 16.57 -19.95
CA ALA A 98 14.46 15.54 -20.60
C ALA A 98 15.27 14.25 -20.83
N PRO A 99 14.74 13.05 -20.57
CA PRO A 99 15.49 11.79 -20.72
C PRO A 99 15.84 11.54 -22.19
N GLN A 100 17.01 10.98 -22.51
CA GLN A 100 17.40 10.75 -23.92
C GLN A 100 16.79 9.50 -24.57
N GLY A 101 16.01 8.72 -23.83
CA GLY A 101 15.37 7.48 -24.29
C GLY A 101 15.99 6.20 -23.73
N ARG A 102 15.52 5.06 -24.24
CA ARG A 102 16.00 3.71 -23.87
C ARG A 102 17.48 3.52 -24.23
N GLY A 103 18.24 2.86 -23.35
CA GLY A 103 19.66 2.55 -23.56
C GLY A 103 20.63 3.71 -23.24
N ARG A 104 20.10 4.91 -22.97
CA ARG A 104 20.87 6.07 -22.46
C ARG A 104 20.29 6.57 -21.15
N GLU A 105 20.07 5.63 -20.23
CA GLU A 105 19.58 5.93 -18.88
C GLU A 105 20.60 6.81 -18.15
N GLY A 106 20.12 7.83 -17.45
CA GLY A 106 20.98 8.81 -16.78
C GLY A 106 21.56 9.91 -17.67
N GLN A 107 21.35 9.85 -18.99
CA GLN A 107 21.69 10.95 -19.90
C GLN A 107 20.43 11.78 -20.17
N TYR A 108 20.59 13.11 -20.12
CA TYR A 108 19.49 14.05 -20.28
C TYR A 108 19.81 15.07 -21.39
N PHE A 109 18.78 15.54 -22.08
CA PHE A 109 18.80 16.75 -22.89
C PHE A 109 18.36 17.95 -22.06
N HIS A 110 18.92 19.12 -22.36
CA HIS A 110 18.55 20.38 -21.75
C HIS A 110 17.74 21.21 -22.74
N PHE A 111 16.55 21.64 -22.34
CA PHE A 111 15.60 22.32 -23.22
C PHE A 111 14.93 23.49 -22.48
N CYS A 112 14.42 24.45 -23.25
CA CYS A 112 13.54 25.49 -22.72
C CYS A 112 12.11 24.94 -22.50
N LEU A 113 11.25 25.75 -21.89
CA LEU A 113 9.89 25.35 -21.50
C LEU A 113 9.04 24.87 -22.68
N ASP A 114 9.11 25.53 -23.83
CA ASP A 114 8.32 25.17 -25.01
C ASP A 114 8.81 23.86 -25.64
N HIS A 115 10.13 23.69 -25.75
CA HIS A 115 10.71 22.48 -26.34
C HIS A 115 10.59 21.26 -25.42
N VAL A 116 10.60 21.42 -24.10
CA VAL A 116 10.28 20.29 -23.20
C VAL A 116 8.84 19.84 -23.34
N ARG A 117 7.89 20.75 -23.54
CA ARG A 117 6.50 20.37 -23.79
C ARG A 117 6.37 19.60 -25.10
N ALA A 118 7.00 20.08 -26.18
CA ALA A 118 7.03 19.38 -27.45
C ALA A 118 7.73 18.01 -27.34
N TYR A 119 8.84 17.94 -26.61
CA TYR A 119 9.57 16.70 -26.35
C TYR A 119 8.69 15.70 -25.60
N ASN A 120 8.15 16.08 -24.45
CA ASN A 120 7.31 15.22 -23.61
C ASN A 120 6.06 14.74 -24.33
N ALA A 121 5.45 15.58 -25.19
CA ALA A 121 4.29 15.20 -26.00
C ALA A 121 4.63 14.10 -27.03
N SER A 122 5.83 14.14 -27.60
CA SER A 122 6.30 13.14 -28.58
C SER A 122 7.04 11.96 -27.96
N TYR A 123 7.41 12.05 -26.69
CA TYR A 123 8.26 11.06 -26.03
C TYR A 123 7.47 9.83 -25.62
N ASN A 124 7.80 8.68 -26.22
CA ASN A 124 7.32 7.38 -25.80
C ASN A 124 8.50 6.45 -25.52
N TYR A 125 8.65 6.04 -24.26
CA TYR A 125 9.71 5.13 -23.82
C TYR A 125 9.63 3.77 -24.52
N PHE A 126 8.44 3.30 -24.96
CA PHE A 126 8.22 1.98 -25.55
C PHE A 126 8.10 1.97 -27.09
N LYS A 127 8.41 3.07 -27.78
CA LYS A 127 8.12 3.21 -29.23
C LYS A 127 8.71 2.11 -30.14
N ASP A 128 9.87 1.55 -29.79
CA ASP A 128 10.59 0.54 -30.59
C ASP A 128 10.50 -0.86 -29.96
N MET A 129 9.65 -1.05 -28.94
CA MET A 129 9.50 -2.31 -28.23
C MET A 129 8.29 -3.09 -28.76
N PRO A 130 8.41 -4.40 -29.03
CA PRO A 130 7.25 -5.20 -29.40
C PRO A 130 6.28 -5.34 -28.22
N ASP A 131 4.98 -5.49 -28.51
CA ASP A 131 3.92 -5.57 -27.50
C ASP A 131 4.17 -6.65 -26.45
N GLU A 132 4.77 -7.78 -26.83
CA GLU A 132 5.13 -8.85 -25.89
C GLU A 132 6.15 -8.38 -24.84
N ALA A 133 7.17 -7.62 -25.27
CA ALA A 133 8.17 -7.07 -24.37
C ALA A 133 7.58 -5.95 -23.50
N VAL A 134 6.60 -5.19 -24.00
CA VAL A 134 5.84 -4.23 -23.18
C VAL A 134 5.04 -4.97 -22.10
N ALA A 135 4.35 -6.05 -22.45
CA ALA A 135 3.60 -6.87 -21.49
C ALA A 135 4.53 -7.54 -20.45
N ALA A 136 5.71 -7.98 -20.86
CA ALA A 136 6.73 -8.51 -19.95
C ALA A 136 7.25 -7.42 -18.99
N TYR A 137 7.48 -6.21 -19.48
CA TYR A 137 7.88 -5.06 -18.67
C TYR A 137 6.81 -4.72 -17.63
N GLN A 138 5.53 -4.67 -18.03
CA GLN A 138 4.40 -4.44 -17.11
C GLN A 138 4.30 -5.53 -16.03
N LYS A 139 4.53 -6.79 -16.39
CA LYS A 139 4.60 -7.89 -15.41
C LYS A 139 5.78 -7.69 -14.45
N ALA A 140 6.91 -7.19 -14.94
CA ALA A 140 8.11 -6.95 -14.15
C ALA A 140 7.97 -5.77 -13.18
N ASP A 141 7.25 -4.72 -13.57
CA ASP A 141 6.95 -3.57 -12.72
C ASP A 141 6.21 -3.99 -11.44
N LEU A 142 5.32 -4.99 -11.51
CA LEU A 142 4.58 -5.50 -10.35
C LEU A 142 5.50 -5.95 -9.21
N TYR A 143 6.70 -6.44 -9.53
CA TYR A 143 7.69 -6.90 -8.57
C TYR A 143 8.98 -6.05 -8.58
N GLY A 144 8.92 -4.85 -9.16
CA GLY A 144 10.01 -3.87 -9.18
C GLY A 144 11.28 -4.35 -9.90
N HIS A 145 11.11 -5.10 -11.00
CA HIS A 145 12.21 -5.72 -11.77
C HIS A 145 13.17 -6.61 -10.94
N ARG A 146 12.78 -7.04 -9.74
CA ARG A 146 13.56 -7.99 -8.95
C ARG A 146 13.52 -9.37 -9.63
N PRO A 147 14.64 -10.08 -9.78
CA PRO A 147 14.62 -11.44 -10.33
C PRO A 147 13.73 -12.33 -9.45
N THR A 148 12.69 -12.90 -10.06
CA THR A 148 11.78 -13.84 -9.39
C THR A 148 12.14 -15.25 -9.84
N TRP A 149 12.29 -16.16 -8.88
CA TRP A 149 12.43 -17.59 -9.14
C TRP A 149 11.09 -18.28 -8.93
N ARG A 150 10.78 -19.26 -9.78
CA ARG A 150 9.58 -20.09 -9.68
C ARG A 150 9.72 -20.96 -8.42
N MET A 151 9.00 -20.63 -7.35
CA MET A 151 8.87 -21.50 -6.18
C MET A 151 7.74 -22.50 -6.41
N GLY A 152 8.00 -23.81 -6.24
CA GLY A 152 6.94 -24.81 -6.06
C GLY A 152 6.19 -25.30 -7.31
N VAL A 153 6.78 -25.24 -8.50
CA VAL A 153 6.36 -26.11 -9.61
C VAL A 153 7.39 -27.22 -9.70
N ASN A 154 6.98 -28.47 -9.44
CA ASN A 154 7.81 -29.67 -9.42
C ASN A 154 8.89 -29.66 -10.52
N GLY A 155 10.10 -29.19 -10.22
CA GLY A 155 11.25 -29.30 -11.14
C GLY A 155 11.57 -30.76 -11.48
N SER A 156 11.16 -31.68 -10.60
CA SER A 156 11.19 -33.13 -10.80
C SER A 156 10.34 -33.60 -12.00
N ALA A 157 9.27 -32.87 -12.36
CA ALA A 157 8.41 -33.23 -13.49
C ALA A 157 8.94 -32.78 -14.85
N ALA A 158 9.85 -31.78 -14.89
CA ALA A 158 10.39 -31.24 -16.14
C ALA A 158 11.73 -31.89 -16.55
N HIS A 159 12.53 -32.35 -15.59
CA HIS A 159 13.80 -33.03 -15.84
C HIS A 159 13.97 -34.25 -14.94
N GLY A 160 13.18 -35.30 -15.19
CA GLY A 160 13.48 -36.68 -14.78
C GLY A 160 13.95 -36.86 -13.33
N GLY A 161 13.29 -36.22 -12.36
CA GLY A 161 13.67 -36.24 -10.94
C GLY A 161 13.32 -37.55 -10.21
N ALA A 162 13.25 -38.68 -10.92
CA ALA A 162 12.99 -39.99 -10.33
C ALA A 162 14.21 -40.57 -9.59
N LYS A 163 15.42 -40.03 -9.78
CA LYS A 163 16.66 -40.61 -9.23
C LYS A 163 17.20 -39.98 -7.95
N LEU A 164 16.62 -38.89 -7.44
CA LEU A 164 17.10 -38.23 -6.22
C LEU A 164 16.37 -38.68 -4.95
N HIS A 165 15.23 -39.35 -5.07
CA HIS A 165 14.47 -39.82 -3.90
C HIS A 165 15.03 -41.14 -3.32
N GLU A 166 15.82 -41.88 -4.08
CA GLU A 166 16.35 -43.17 -3.64
C GLU A 166 17.57 -43.02 -2.70
N ALA A 167 18.37 -41.97 -2.87
CA ALA A 167 19.55 -41.71 -2.03
C ALA A 167 19.24 -41.02 -0.69
N PHE A 168 18.05 -40.42 -0.52
CA PHE A 168 17.64 -39.76 0.73
C PHE A 168 16.63 -40.58 1.56
N ALA A 169 16.16 -41.72 1.02
CA ALA A 169 15.22 -42.61 1.72
C ALA A 169 15.90 -43.51 2.77
N GLU A 170 17.22 -43.71 2.70
CA GLU A 170 17.98 -44.53 3.66
C GLU A 170 18.32 -43.76 4.96
N ALA A 171 18.20 -42.43 4.97
CA ALA A 171 18.34 -41.64 6.18
C ALA A 171 16.99 -41.54 6.89
N THR A 172 16.64 -42.61 7.62
CA THR A 172 15.49 -42.60 8.54
C THR A 172 15.81 -41.65 9.69
N ILE A 173 15.57 -40.35 9.48
CA ILE A 173 15.54 -39.35 10.56
C ILE A 173 14.29 -39.66 11.38
N ASP A 174 14.48 -40.34 12.51
CA ASP A 174 13.43 -40.55 13.50
C ASP A 174 13.22 -39.21 14.24
N ASP A 175 12.20 -38.46 13.81
CA ASP A 175 11.82 -37.21 14.45
C ASP A 175 11.05 -37.50 15.75
N ALA A 176 11.74 -37.31 16.88
CA ALA A 176 11.19 -37.48 18.23
C ALA A 176 9.95 -36.61 18.53
N PHE A 177 9.66 -35.59 17.71
CA PHE A 177 8.47 -34.76 17.83
C PHE A 177 7.34 -35.14 16.84
N GLY A 178 7.55 -36.14 15.98
CA GLY A 178 6.53 -36.64 15.04
C GLY A 178 6.03 -35.60 14.03
N LEU A 179 6.75 -34.48 13.86
CA LEU A 179 6.38 -33.36 13.00
C LEU A 179 6.55 -33.72 11.51
N PHE A 180 7.49 -34.61 11.21
CA PHE A 180 7.69 -35.20 9.87
C PHE A 180 7.05 -36.57 9.70
N GLY A 181 6.11 -36.95 10.60
CA GLY A 181 5.46 -38.23 10.62
C GLY A 181 4.87 -38.65 9.27
N LYS A 182 5.43 -39.74 8.72
CA LYS A 182 4.87 -40.63 7.67
C LYS A 182 3.69 -40.04 6.89
N ARG A 183 3.96 -39.08 6.02
CA ARG A 183 3.14 -38.83 4.83
C ARG A 183 3.90 -39.29 3.60
N GLY A 184 4.31 -40.56 3.66
CA GLY A 184 4.61 -41.31 2.46
C GLY A 184 3.38 -41.27 1.58
N PHE A 185 3.59 -40.92 0.32
CA PHE A 185 2.67 -41.12 -0.79
C PHE A 185 2.33 -42.61 -0.90
N SER A 186 1.45 -43.09 -0.03
CA SER A 186 0.75 -44.35 -0.23
C SER A 186 -0.58 -43.99 -0.84
N GLN A 187 -0.67 -44.20 -2.15
CA GLN A 187 -1.95 -44.41 -2.80
C GLN A 187 -2.62 -45.61 -2.14
N THR A 188 -3.56 -45.36 -1.24
CA THR A 188 -4.57 -46.34 -0.89
C THR A 188 -5.91 -45.77 -1.33
N GLY A 189 -6.44 -46.37 -2.41
CA GLY A 189 -7.79 -46.16 -2.87
C GLY A 189 -8.77 -46.52 -1.76
N GLY A 190 -9.40 -45.50 -1.19
CA GLY A 190 -10.57 -45.61 -0.33
C GLY A 190 -11.72 -44.84 -0.97
N ALA A 191 -12.88 -45.48 -1.08
CA ALA A 191 -14.12 -44.96 -1.65
C ALA A 191 -14.48 -43.54 -1.15
N PRO A 192 -15.23 -42.73 -1.92
CA PRO A 192 -15.59 -41.38 -1.54
C PRO A 192 -16.75 -41.41 -0.53
N GLY A 193 -16.46 -41.86 0.69
CA GLY A 193 -17.28 -41.53 1.85
C GLY A 193 -17.08 -40.04 2.10
N GLN A 194 -18.18 -39.28 2.08
CA GLN A 194 -18.24 -37.83 2.29
C GLN A 194 -17.52 -37.44 3.59
N ALA A 195 -16.21 -37.21 3.50
CA ALA A 195 -15.47 -36.51 4.52
C ALA A 195 -16.01 -35.08 4.48
N SER A 196 -16.86 -34.73 5.44
CA SER A 196 -17.17 -33.34 5.72
C SER A 196 -15.82 -32.63 5.81
N ALA A 197 -15.51 -31.84 4.77
CA ALA A 197 -14.31 -31.05 4.73
C ALA A 197 -14.27 -30.29 6.05
N ARG A 198 -13.23 -30.48 6.85
CA ARG A 198 -13.14 -29.86 8.18
C ARG A 198 -13.20 -28.35 7.98
N VAL A 199 -14.40 -27.80 8.08
CA VAL A 199 -14.69 -26.38 7.89
C VAL A 199 -13.90 -25.67 8.98
N GLY A 200 -12.97 -24.81 8.59
CA GLY A 200 -12.19 -24.03 9.55
C GLY A 200 -13.12 -23.23 10.47
N ASN A 201 -12.70 -22.97 11.71
CA ASN A 201 -13.53 -22.29 12.72
C ASN A 201 -14.13 -20.96 12.21
N ALA A 202 -13.39 -20.21 11.38
CA ALA A 202 -13.87 -18.98 10.77
C ALA A 202 -14.96 -19.21 9.71
N ALA A 203 -14.84 -20.26 8.89
CA ALA A 203 -15.87 -20.64 7.92
C ALA A 203 -17.14 -21.16 8.61
N ARG A 204 -16.99 -21.83 9.77
CA ARG A 204 -18.12 -22.25 10.58
C ARG A 204 -18.90 -21.05 11.11
N LYS A 205 -18.20 -20.08 11.71
CA LYS A 205 -18.82 -18.82 12.16
C LYS A 205 -19.53 -18.07 11.04
N ALA A 206 -18.94 -18.02 9.84
CA ALA A 206 -19.57 -17.37 8.69
C ALA A 206 -20.84 -18.09 8.21
N LEU A 207 -20.87 -19.43 8.27
CA LEU A 207 -22.07 -20.22 8.00
C LEU A 207 -23.13 -20.01 9.09
N ASP A 208 -22.71 -19.92 10.36
CA ASP A 208 -23.59 -19.64 11.49
C ASP A 208 -24.26 -18.26 11.35
N THR A 209 -23.52 -17.22 10.94
CA THR A 209 -24.07 -15.88 10.64
C THR A 209 -25.14 -15.91 9.53
N LEU A 210 -25.01 -16.81 8.55
CA LEU A 210 -26.00 -17.01 7.50
C LEU A 210 -27.14 -17.98 7.90
N GLY A 211 -27.04 -18.60 9.07
CA GLY A 211 -27.97 -19.63 9.56
C GLY A 211 -27.94 -20.92 8.74
N LEU A 212 -26.75 -21.34 8.30
CA LEU A 212 -26.53 -22.54 7.48
C LEU A 212 -25.67 -23.58 8.22
N GLU A 213 -25.95 -24.86 7.96
CA GLU A 213 -25.15 -25.97 8.51
C GLU A 213 -23.86 -26.19 7.69
N PRO A 214 -22.75 -26.66 8.31
CA PRO A 214 -21.57 -27.12 7.57
C PRO A 214 -21.92 -28.23 6.56
N GLY A 215 -21.57 -28.03 5.29
CA GLY A 215 -21.81 -29.01 4.21
C GLY A 215 -22.98 -28.68 3.29
N VAL A 216 -23.63 -27.53 3.47
CA VAL A 216 -24.69 -27.04 2.57
C VAL A 216 -24.16 -26.76 1.16
N ASP A 217 -24.96 -27.07 0.14
CA ASP A 217 -24.64 -26.83 -1.27
C ASP A 217 -24.49 -25.33 -1.60
N LYS A 218 -23.63 -25.01 -2.58
CA LYS A 218 -23.34 -23.65 -3.05
C LYS A 218 -24.61 -22.92 -3.54
N ALA A 219 -25.55 -23.64 -4.15
CA ALA A 219 -26.79 -23.05 -4.62
C ALA A 219 -27.68 -22.60 -3.44
N ALA A 220 -27.77 -23.42 -2.39
CA ALA A 220 -28.51 -23.09 -1.18
C ALA A 220 -27.87 -21.91 -0.43
N LEU A 221 -26.54 -21.83 -0.37
CA LEU A 221 -25.81 -20.69 0.21
C LEU A 221 -26.18 -19.37 -0.50
N LYS A 222 -26.16 -19.36 -1.84
CA LYS A 222 -26.55 -18.17 -2.64
C LYS A 222 -28.02 -17.80 -2.48
N ALA A 223 -28.90 -18.80 -2.35
CA ALA A 223 -30.32 -18.55 -2.13
C ALA A 223 -30.57 -17.86 -0.78
N ARG A 224 -29.96 -18.37 0.30
CA ARG A 224 -30.09 -17.77 1.64
C ARG A 224 -29.49 -16.38 1.74
N PHE A 225 -28.34 -16.15 1.13
CA PHE A 225 -27.75 -14.81 1.04
C PHE A 225 -28.71 -13.81 0.36
N LYS A 226 -29.28 -14.18 -0.80
CA LYS A 226 -30.24 -13.31 -1.51
C LYS A 226 -31.50 -13.03 -0.69
N GLU A 227 -31.99 -14.02 0.05
CA GLU A 227 -33.14 -13.87 0.95
C GLU A 227 -32.85 -12.86 2.07
N LEU A 228 -31.70 -13.00 2.73
CA LEU A 228 -31.27 -12.09 3.80
C LEU A 228 -31.04 -10.66 3.31
N VAL A 229 -30.39 -10.48 2.16
CA VAL A 229 -30.17 -9.15 1.57
C VAL A 229 -31.49 -8.47 1.24
N LYS A 230 -32.45 -9.19 0.66
CA LYS A 230 -33.79 -8.62 0.36
C LYS A 230 -34.53 -8.18 1.62
N ARG A 231 -34.41 -8.92 2.72
CA ARG A 231 -35.03 -8.58 4.01
C ARG A 231 -34.37 -7.39 4.69
N LEU A 232 -33.05 -7.27 4.61
CA LEU A 232 -32.27 -6.27 5.35
C LEU A 232 -31.92 -5.04 4.51
N HIS A 233 -32.38 -4.96 3.25
CA HIS A 233 -32.08 -3.85 2.37
C HIS A 233 -32.75 -2.55 2.87
N PRO A 234 -32.03 -1.42 2.97
CA PRO A 234 -32.59 -0.18 3.49
C PRO A 234 -33.76 0.37 2.65
N ASP A 235 -33.76 0.11 1.34
CA ASP A 235 -34.87 0.48 0.44
C ASP A 235 -36.16 -0.28 0.76
N ALA A 236 -36.05 -1.53 1.22
CA ALA A 236 -37.21 -2.33 1.63
C ALA A 236 -37.71 -1.94 3.03
N ASN A 237 -36.82 -1.40 3.87
CA ASN A 237 -37.08 -1.03 5.26
C ASN A 237 -37.19 0.49 5.46
N SER A 238 -37.63 1.23 4.44
CA SER A 238 -37.91 2.69 4.54
C SER A 238 -36.75 3.56 5.06
N GLY A 239 -35.50 3.12 4.88
CA GLY A 239 -34.31 3.83 5.36
C GLY A 239 -33.92 3.56 6.82
N ASP A 240 -34.51 2.56 7.48
CA ASP A 240 -34.16 2.18 8.84
C ASP A 240 -32.70 1.70 8.95
N ARG A 241 -31.90 2.43 9.74
CA ARG A 241 -30.47 2.15 9.96
C ARG A 241 -30.19 0.96 10.89
N SER A 242 -31.21 0.48 11.61
CA SER A 242 -31.07 -0.59 12.61
C SER A 242 -30.57 -1.92 12.03
N HIS A 243 -30.83 -2.18 10.74
CA HIS A 243 -30.44 -3.41 10.05
C HIS A 243 -29.15 -3.28 9.22
N GLU A 244 -28.53 -2.09 9.19
CA GLU A 244 -27.33 -1.83 8.40
C GLU A 244 -26.14 -2.66 8.89
N ASP A 245 -25.95 -2.75 10.21
CA ASP A 245 -24.84 -3.51 10.80
C ASP A 245 -24.99 -5.02 10.56
N GLN A 246 -26.21 -5.55 10.65
CA GLN A 246 -26.51 -6.94 10.33
C GLN A 246 -26.25 -7.25 8.85
N LEU A 247 -26.64 -6.34 7.95
CA LEU A 247 -26.39 -6.48 6.52
C LEU A 247 -24.88 -6.49 6.21
N ARG A 248 -24.10 -5.61 6.86
CA ARG A 248 -22.64 -5.59 6.73
C ARG A 248 -22.02 -6.91 7.19
N GLU A 249 -22.48 -7.46 8.31
CA GLU A 249 -21.99 -8.75 8.83
C GLU A 249 -22.25 -9.90 7.83
N ILE A 250 -23.46 -9.95 7.27
CA ILE A 250 -23.86 -10.96 6.29
C ILE A 250 -23.06 -10.86 4.98
N ILE A 251 -22.81 -9.64 4.49
CA ILE A 251 -21.98 -9.41 3.30
C ILE A 251 -20.54 -9.88 3.56
N ASN A 252 -19.98 -9.58 4.73
CA ASN A 252 -18.64 -10.01 5.11
C ASN A 252 -18.53 -11.53 5.22
N ALA A 253 -19.51 -12.19 5.85
CA ALA A 253 -19.58 -13.65 5.96
C ALA A 253 -19.65 -14.31 4.58
N TYR A 254 -20.49 -13.81 3.67
CA TYR A 254 -20.60 -14.34 2.31
C TYR A 254 -19.30 -14.16 1.51
N ASN A 255 -18.67 -12.99 1.59
CA ASN A 255 -17.40 -12.72 0.92
C ASN A 255 -16.29 -13.65 1.41
N TYR A 256 -16.25 -13.93 2.71
CA TYR A 256 -15.32 -14.91 3.29
C TYR A 256 -15.56 -16.33 2.76
N LEU A 257 -16.81 -16.77 2.68
CA LEU A 257 -17.14 -18.09 2.12
C LEU A 257 -16.82 -18.19 0.63
N ARG A 258 -16.94 -17.08 -0.12
CA ARG A 258 -16.53 -16.98 -1.52
C ARG A 258 -15.02 -17.11 -1.69
N THR A 259 -14.21 -16.47 -0.84
CA THR A 259 -12.74 -16.60 -0.90
C THR A 259 -12.27 -17.97 -0.43
N ALA A 260 -12.98 -18.60 0.51
CA ALA A 260 -12.71 -19.96 0.98
C ALA A 260 -13.10 -21.07 -0.01
N GLY A 261 -13.73 -20.73 -1.15
CA GLY A 261 -14.14 -21.70 -2.18
C GLY A 261 -15.41 -22.50 -1.83
N LEU A 262 -16.13 -22.12 -0.77
CA LEU A 262 -17.35 -22.79 -0.28
C LEU A 262 -18.64 -22.25 -0.94
N ALA A 263 -18.57 -21.13 -1.68
CA ALA A 263 -19.68 -20.53 -2.44
C ALA A 263 -19.50 -20.63 -3.97
#